data_AF-A0A8C5PMZ9-F1
#
_entry.id   AF-A0A8C5PMZ9-F1
#
_cell.length_a   1.000
_cell.length_b   1.000
_cell.length_c   1.000
_cell.angle_alpha   90.00
_cell.angle_beta   90.00
_cell.angle_gamma   90.00
#
_symmetry.space_group_name_H-M   'P 1'
#
loop_
_entity.id
_entity.type
_entity.pdbx_description
1 polymer ?
#
loop_
_entity_poly.entity_id
_entity_poly.type
_entity_poly.pdbx_seq_one_letter_code
_entity_poly.pdbx_strand_id
1 'polypeptide(L)'
;MRGELRQAVVLLMNRKDELEEQNTSLRNLLDSEMEHSSALRLEIDNLKRKVAEQEERHAAKIQALARENEVLKVQLKKYVGAVQMLKREGQSDAIPNLRNIDSEPIPEVKPIVDNDELANSYERKLIEVAEMHGELMEFNERLHRTLIAKEVLVSQMRQELIDLRGPVPGDLSQTSEDPSLSDFEISHCALINVWIPSVFLRGKSANAFHVYQLILQPHSETYHTST
;
A
#
# COMPACT_ATOMS: atom_id res chain seq x y z
N MET A 1 75.77 2.12 -1.79
CA MET A 1 75.34 2.36 -0.39
C MET A 1 74.35 3.53 -0.20
N ARG A 2 74.72 4.83 -0.29
CA ARG A 2 73.74 5.92 -0.04
C ARG A 2 72.60 6.02 -1.07
N GLY A 3 72.84 5.68 -2.34
CA GLY A 3 71.82 5.69 -3.40
C GLY A 3 70.77 4.58 -3.24
N GLU A 4 71.22 3.36 -2.96
CA GLU A 4 70.35 2.19 -2.77
C GLU A 4 69.44 2.34 -1.55
N LEU A 5 69.94 2.91 -0.45
CA LEU A 5 69.12 3.17 0.74
C LEU A 5 67.98 4.15 0.44
N ARG A 6 68.26 5.22 -0.31
CA ARG A 6 67.22 6.18 -0.72
C ARG A 6 66.19 5.53 -1.63
N GLN A 7 66.62 4.70 -2.57
CA GLN A 7 65.72 3.97 -3.46
C GLN A 7 64.85 2.98 -2.69
N ALA A 8 65.41 2.26 -1.72
CA ALA A 8 64.67 1.36 -0.85
C ALA A 8 63.65 2.11 0.02
N VAL A 9 64.00 3.29 0.56
CA VAL A 9 63.07 4.14 1.32
C VAL A 9 61.90 4.59 0.45
N VAL A 10 62.16 5.04 -0.79
CA VAL A 10 61.09 5.45 -1.72
C VAL A 10 60.17 4.28 -2.06
N LEU A 11 60.72 3.09 -2.34
CA LEU A 11 59.91 1.90 -2.60
C LEU A 11 59.06 1.50 -1.39
N LEU A 12 59.60 1.59 -0.17
CA LEU A 12 58.86 1.32 1.05
C LEU A 12 57.75 2.36 1.30
N MET A 13 58.00 3.64 0.97
CA MET A 13 56.97 4.69 1.06
C MET A 13 55.83 4.42 0.08
N ASN A 14 56.14 4.15 -1.19
CA ASN A 14 55.09 3.82 -2.17
C ASN A 14 54.28 2.59 -1.76
N ARG A 15 54.97 1.55 -1.27
CA ARG A 15 54.30 0.34 -0.81
C ARG A 15 53.43 0.60 0.42
N LYS A 16 53.86 1.49 1.31
CA LYS A 16 53.08 1.91 2.47
C LYS A 16 51.82 2.67 2.01
N ASP A 17 51.96 3.61 1.08
CA ASP A 17 50.84 4.40 0.55
C ASP A 17 49.80 3.50 -0.15
N GLU A 18 50.25 2.53 -0.95
CA GLU A 18 49.37 1.50 -1.55
C GLU A 18 48.59 0.71 -0.49
N LEU A 19 49.26 0.32 0.61
CA LEU A 19 48.63 -0.41 1.70
C LEU A 19 47.64 0.46 2.47
N GLU A 20 47.91 1.75 2.66
CA GLU A 20 46.99 2.69 3.29
C GLU A 20 45.74 2.92 2.42
N GLU A 21 45.91 3.04 1.10
CA GLU A 21 44.80 3.14 0.15
C GLU A 21 43.93 1.86 0.15
N GLN A 22 44.57 0.68 0.12
CA GLN A 22 43.87 -0.60 0.24
C GLN A 22 43.12 -0.73 1.57
N ASN A 23 43.73 -0.32 2.69
CA ASN A 23 43.07 -0.37 3.99
C ASN A 23 41.83 0.55 4.02
N THR A 24 41.93 1.72 3.40
CA THR A 24 40.85 2.70 3.31
C THR A 24 39.72 2.15 2.44
N SER A 25 40.04 1.58 1.29
CA SER A 25 39.07 0.93 0.40
C SER A 25 38.34 -0.23 1.08
N LEU A 26 39.07 -1.09 1.81
CA LEU A 26 38.48 -2.21 2.55
C LEU A 26 37.55 -1.77 3.67
N ARG A 27 37.89 -0.68 4.38
CA ARG A 27 37.00 -0.09 5.40
C ARG A 27 35.72 0.45 4.78
N ASN A 28 35.83 1.20 3.69
CA ASN A 28 34.66 1.73 2.99
C ASN A 28 33.74 0.60 2.48
N LEU A 29 34.31 -0.50 1.99
CA LEU A 29 33.54 -1.66 1.56
C LEU A 29 32.83 -2.34 2.74
N LEU A 30 33.52 -2.49 3.87
CA LEU A 30 32.92 -3.04 5.09
C LEU A 30 31.77 -2.16 5.60
N ASP A 31 31.95 -0.84 5.62
CA ASP A 31 30.92 0.10 6.05
C ASP A 31 29.68 0.01 5.13
N SER A 32 29.88 -0.05 3.82
CA SER A 32 28.80 -0.23 2.84
C SER A 32 28.06 -1.57 3.02
N GLU A 33 28.79 -2.66 3.28
CA GLU A 33 28.18 -3.97 3.53
C GLU A 33 27.41 -3.98 4.88
N MET A 34 27.94 -3.31 5.90
CA MET A 34 27.26 -3.15 7.18
C MET A 34 25.95 -2.35 7.05
N GLU A 35 25.96 -1.26 6.27
CA GLU A 35 24.77 -0.49 5.95
C GLU A 35 23.74 -1.36 5.20
N HIS A 36 24.17 -2.09 4.17
CA HIS A 36 23.30 -2.98 3.41
C HIS A 36 22.68 -4.08 4.30
N SER A 37 23.50 -4.71 5.15
CA SER A 37 23.05 -5.69 6.14
C SER A 37 22.05 -5.11 7.13
N SER A 38 22.25 -3.86 7.56
CA SER A 38 21.32 -3.18 8.46
C SER A 38 19.97 -2.88 7.78
N ALA A 39 19.99 -2.45 6.51
CA ALA A 39 18.80 -2.16 5.73
C ALA A 39 17.96 -3.43 5.49
N LEU A 40 18.60 -4.54 5.13
CA LEU A 40 17.93 -5.84 4.98
C LEU A 40 17.29 -6.32 6.28
N ARG A 41 17.94 -6.12 7.44
CA ARG A 41 17.35 -6.46 8.75
C ARG A 41 16.09 -5.65 9.03
N LEU A 42 16.12 -4.35 8.75
CA LEU A 42 14.94 -3.48 8.91
C LEU A 42 13.81 -3.90 7.96
N GLU A 43 14.13 -4.26 6.72
CA GLU A 43 13.15 -4.74 5.75
C GLU A 43 12.50 -6.06 6.21
N ILE A 44 13.30 -7.00 6.70
CA ILE A 44 12.80 -8.27 7.28
C ILE A 44 11.84 -7.99 8.45
N ASP A 45 12.22 -7.09 9.36
CA ASP A 45 11.38 -6.77 10.51
C ASP A 45 10.08 -6.06 10.11
N ASN A 46 10.13 -5.20 9.09
CA ASN A 46 8.95 -4.57 8.53
C ASN A 46 8.01 -5.60 7.86
N LEU A 47 8.56 -6.53 7.08
CA LEU A 47 7.80 -7.60 6.45
C LEU A 47 7.15 -8.52 7.48
N LYS A 48 7.89 -8.91 8.54
CA LYS A 48 7.33 -9.69 9.65
C LYS A 48 6.16 -8.97 10.32
N ARG A 49 6.28 -7.65 10.55
CA ARG A 49 5.20 -6.84 11.13
C ARG A 49 3.96 -6.83 10.24
N LYS A 50 4.14 -6.63 8.94
CA LYS A 50 3.04 -6.66 7.95
C LYS A 50 2.34 -8.02 7.90
N VAL A 51 3.10 -9.11 7.94
CA VAL A 51 2.55 -10.48 7.97
C VAL A 51 1.73 -10.70 9.24
N ALA A 52 2.27 -10.36 10.41
CA ALA A 52 1.56 -10.52 11.69
C ALA A 52 0.24 -9.72 11.72
N GLU A 53 0.24 -8.50 11.20
CA GLU A 53 -0.95 -7.66 11.12
C GLU A 53 -2.02 -8.23 10.16
N GLN A 54 -1.60 -8.83 9.04
CA GLN A 54 -2.52 -9.52 8.12
C GLN A 54 -3.09 -10.80 8.74
N GLU A 55 -2.27 -11.58 9.44
CA GLU A 55 -2.71 -12.77 10.17
C GLU A 55 -3.76 -12.41 11.22
N GLU A 56 -3.53 -11.33 12.00
CA GLU A 56 -4.50 -10.84 12.98
C GLU A 56 -5.82 -10.41 12.33
N ARG A 57 -5.76 -9.65 11.23
CA ARG A 57 -6.96 -9.25 10.46
C ARG A 57 -7.75 -10.46 9.95
N HIS A 58 -7.06 -11.45 9.38
CA HIS A 58 -7.70 -12.65 8.88
C HIS A 58 -8.30 -13.49 10.01
N ALA A 59 -7.61 -13.65 11.13
CA ALA A 59 -8.12 -14.33 12.32
C ALA A 59 -9.40 -13.66 12.85
N ALA A 60 -9.42 -12.32 12.94
CA ALA A 60 -10.60 -11.56 13.34
C ALA A 60 -11.79 -11.77 12.39
N LYS A 61 -11.53 -11.78 11.07
CA LYS A 61 -12.56 -12.04 10.05
C LYS A 61 -13.14 -13.45 10.16
N ILE A 62 -12.30 -14.46 10.34
CA ILE A 62 -12.72 -15.85 10.56
C ILE A 62 -13.60 -15.93 11.81
N GLN A 63 -13.21 -15.29 12.90
CA GLN A 63 -13.99 -15.29 14.14
C GLN A 63 -15.34 -14.59 13.99
N ALA A 64 -15.42 -13.50 13.24
CA ALA A 64 -16.68 -12.81 12.95
C ALA A 64 -17.62 -13.70 12.12
N LEU A 65 -17.12 -14.28 11.03
CA LEU A 65 -17.90 -15.18 10.17
C LEU A 65 -18.32 -16.46 10.87
N ALA A 66 -17.51 -16.99 11.79
CA ALA A 66 -17.87 -18.15 12.61
C ALA A 66 -19.04 -17.83 13.55
N ARG A 67 -19.04 -16.64 14.17
CA ARG A 67 -20.15 -16.19 15.02
C ARG A 67 -21.44 -16.01 14.21
N GLU A 68 -21.36 -15.39 13.05
CA GLU A 68 -22.51 -15.22 12.15
C GLU A 68 -23.08 -16.57 11.70
N ASN A 69 -22.21 -17.51 11.29
CA ASN A 69 -22.63 -18.86 10.93
C ASN A 69 -23.39 -19.56 12.06
N GLU A 70 -22.95 -19.40 13.31
CA GLU A 70 -23.64 -20.01 14.43
C GLU A 70 -25.03 -19.39 14.66
N VAL A 71 -25.15 -18.07 14.52
CA VAL A 71 -26.45 -17.38 14.56
C VAL A 71 -27.37 -17.90 13.45
N LEU A 72 -26.88 -18.01 12.21
CA LEU A 72 -27.65 -18.52 11.08
C LEU A 72 -28.09 -19.97 11.29
N LYS A 73 -27.22 -20.83 11.83
CA LYS A 73 -27.58 -22.22 12.19
C LYS A 73 -28.69 -22.27 13.24
N VAL A 74 -28.64 -21.41 14.26
CA VAL A 74 -29.68 -21.32 15.30
C VAL A 74 -31.00 -20.84 14.69
N GLN A 75 -30.96 -19.82 13.83
CA GLN A 75 -32.15 -19.33 13.12
C GLN A 75 -32.76 -20.42 12.24
N LEU A 76 -31.95 -21.12 11.45
CA LEU A 76 -32.41 -22.23 10.60
C LEU A 76 -33.10 -23.32 11.42
N LYS A 77 -32.53 -23.72 12.56
CA LYS A 77 -33.17 -24.67 13.49
C LYS A 77 -34.53 -24.18 13.97
N LYS A 78 -34.67 -22.90 14.31
CA LYS A 78 -35.96 -22.31 14.72
C LYS A 78 -36.98 -22.33 13.59
N TYR A 79 -36.59 -21.95 12.37
CA TYR A 79 -37.47 -21.98 11.20
C TYR A 79 -37.91 -23.41 10.87
N VAL A 80 -36.99 -24.37 10.84
CA VAL A 80 -37.30 -25.78 10.61
C VAL A 80 -38.27 -26.30 11.69
N GLY A 81 -38.05 -25.97 12.96
CA GLY A 81 -38.96 -26.31 14.05
C GLY A 81 -40.37 -25.74 13.86
N ALA A 82 -40.48 -24.45 13.49
CA ALA A 82 -41.77 -23.81 13.21
C ALA A 82 -42.51 -24.48 12.04
N VAL A 83 -41.79 -24.81 10.95
CA VAL A 83 -42.35 -25.52 9.79
C VAL A 83 -42.86 -26.91 10.18
N GLN A 84 -42.12 -27.64 11.03
CA GLN A 84 -42.56 -28.95 11.52
C GLN A 84 -43.82 -28.86 12.40
N MET A 85 -43.92 -27.82 13.24
CA MET A 85 -45.11 -27.59 14.08
C MET A 85 -46.34 -27.27 13.23
N LEU A 86 -46.21 -26.41 12.21
CA LEU A 86 -47.28 -26.12 11.27
C LEU A 86 -47.78 -27.37 10.52
N LYS A 87 -46.85 -28.26 10.12
CA LYS A 87 -47.20 -29.53 9.47
C LYS A 87 -47.93 -30.50 10.42
N ARG A 88 -47.63 -30.44 11.72
CA ARG A 88 -48.27 -31.27 12.76
C ARG A 88 -49.65 -30.74 13.13
N GLU A 89 -49.83 -29.43 13.25
CA GLU A 89 -51.14 -28.81 13.52
C GLU A 89 -52.10 -28.97 12.34
N GLY A 90 -51.60 -28.90 11.09
CA GLY A 90 -52.39 -29.24 9.89
C GLY A 90 -52.79 -30.71 9.75
N GLN A 91 -52.30 -31.61 10.62
CA GLN A 91 -52.71 -33.02 10.69
C GLN A 91 -53.70 -33.32 11.82
N SER A 92 -54.07 -32.35 12.66
CA SER A 92 -54.87 -32.61 13.86
C SER A 92 -56.38 -32.42 13.70
N ASP A 93 -56.87 -31.86 12.58
CA ASP A 93 -58.31 -31.76 12.31
C ASP A 93 -58.69 -32.49 11.03
N ALA A 94 -59.26 -33.68 11.21
CA ALA A 94 -59.93 -34.56 10.23
C ALA A 94 -59.07 -35.12 9.07
N ILE A 95 -58.63 -36.38 9.21
CA ILE A 95 -58.79 -37.49 8.22
C ILE A 95 -58.24 -38.79 8.88
N PRO A 96 -59.04 -39.85 9.06
CA PRO A 96 -58.58 -41.13 9.56
C PRO A 96 -58.05 -41.97 8.38
N ASN A 97 -56.73 -42.11 8.27
CA ASN A 97 -56.00 -43.29 7.78
C ASN A 97 -54.65 -42.89 7.20
N LEU A 98 -53.58 -43.00 8.00
CA LEU A 98 -52.26 -43.40 7.51
C LEU A 98 -51.40 -43.86 8.69
N ARG A 99 -51.89 -44.84 9.46
CA ARG A 99 -51.01 -45.72 10.23
C ARG A 99 -50.94 -47.03 9.46
N ASN A 100 -49.72 -47.54 9.31
CA ASN A 100 -49.29 -48.73 8.58
C ASN A 100 -48.76 -48.43 7.17
N ILE A 101 -47.50 -48.01 7.10
CA ILE A 101 -46.65 -48.25 5.94
C ILE A 101 -45.33 -48.81 6.49
N ASP A 102 -45.35 -50.08 6.86
CA ASP A 102 -44.17 -50.93 6.79
C ASP A 102 -44.34 -51.78 5.51
N SER A 103 -43.32 -51.74 4.63
CA SER A 103 -43.17 -52.47 3.35
C SER A 103 -43.59 -51.71 2.08
N GLU A 104 -42.56 -51.33 1.31
CA GLU A 104 -42.52 -50.85 -0.10
C GLU A 104 -43.25 -51.76 -1.14
N PRO A 105 -43.40 -51.38 -2.43
CA PRO A 105 -42.85 -50.20 -3.13
C PRO A 105 -43.87 -49.29 -3.88
N ILE A 106 -43.53 -48.01 -3.90
CA ILE A 106 -43.80 -46.93 -4.88
C ILE A 106 -44.91 -47.18 -5.92
N PRO A 107 -45.98 -46.35 -5.90
CA PRO A 107 -46.56 -45.87 -7.15
C PRO A 107 -46.69 -44.33 -7.24
N GLU A 108 -46.15 -43.83 -8.36
CA GLU A 108 -46.48 -42.59 -9.08
C GLU A 108 -46.19 -41.22 -8.43
N VAL A 109 -45.02 -40.70 -8.82
CA VAL A 109 -44.67 -39.28 -8.86
C VAL A 109 -45.64 -38.52 -9.79
N LYS A 110 -46.31 -37.50 -9.26
CA LYS A 110 -46.96 -36.39 -10.01
C LYS A 110 -46.53 -35.07 -9.36
N PRO A 111 -46.22 -33.97 -10.10
CA PRO A 111 -45.76 -33.85 -11.48
C PRO A 111 -44.31 -33.29 -11.57
N ILE A 112 -43.58 -33.71 -12.59
CA ILE A 112 -42.20 -33.27 -12.92
C ILE A 112 -42.16 -31.86 -13.57
N VAL A 113 -43.31 -31.19 -13.71
CA VAL A 113 -43.45 -29.97 -14.53
C VAL A 113 -42.94 -28.69 -13.85
N ASP A 114 -43.04 -28.57 -12.51
CA ASP A 114 -42.60 -27.34 -11.81
C ASP A 114 -41.07 -27.24 -11.62
N ASN A 115 -40.35 -28.37 -11.64
CA ASN A 115 -38.91 -28.38 -11.38
C ASN A 115 -38.11 -27.90 -12.59
N ASP A 116 -38.57 -28.23 -13.79
CA ASP A 116 -37.96 -27.77 -15.04
C ASP A 116 -38.19 -26.27 -15.26
N GLU A 117 -39.38 -25.74 -14.94
CA GLU A 117 -39.64 -24.30 -15.00
C GLU A 117 -38.79 -23.53 -13.99
N LEU A 118 -38.65 -24.06 -12.77
CA LEU A 118 -37.79 -23.49 -11.74
C LEU A 118 -36.30 -23.55 -12.14
N ALA A 119 -35.84 -24.67 -12.72
CA ALA A 119 -34.47 -24.81 -13.23
C ALA A 119 -34.18 -23.82 -14.37
N ASN A 120 -35.13 -23.66 -15.31
CA ASN A 120 -35.05 -22.67 -16.38
C ASN A 120 -35.01 -21.23 -15.85
N SER A 121 -35.71 -20.95 -14.73
CA SER A 121 -35.67 -19.64 -14.08
C SER A 121 -34.31 -19.34 -13.44
N TYR A 122 -33.68 -20.36 -12.83
CA TYR A 122 -32.34 -20.23 -12.27
C TYR A 122 -31.27 -20.11 -13.35
N GLU A 123 -31.39 -20.86 -14.45
CA GLU A 123 -30.48 -20.76 -15.59
C GLU A 123 -30.46 -19.33 -16.15
N ARG A 124 -31.63 -18.74 -16.42
CA ARG A 124 -31.72 -17.34 -16.89
C ARG A 124 -31.10 -16.36 -15.90
N LYS A 125 -31.31 -16.57 -14.60
CA LYS A 125 -30.77 -15.70 -13.56
C LYS A 125 -29.25 -15.82 -13.43
N LEU A 126 -28.68 -17.01 -13.65
CA LEU A 126 -27.23 -17.19 -13.72
C LEU A 126 -26.64 -16.51 -14.95
N ILE A 127 -27.32 -16.55 -16.09
CA ILE A 127 -26.88 -15.85 -17.32
C ILE A 127 -26.85 -14.34 -17.07
N GLU A 128 -27.92 -13.76 -16.50
CA GLU A 128 -27.98 -12.33 -16.17
C GLU A 128 -26.89 -11.93 -15.16
N VAL A 129 -26.63 -12.76 -14.14
CA VAL A 129 -25.53 -12.54 -13.19
C VAL A 129 -24.16 -12.58 -13.90
N ALA A 130 -23.96 -13.50 -14.84
CA ALA A 130 -22.73 -13.58 -15.61
C ALA A 130 -22.55 -12.35 -16.53
N GLU A 131 -23.63 -11.86 -17.15
CA GLU A 131 -23.63 -10.64 -17.97
C GLU A 131 -23.29 -9.40 -17.12
N MET A 132 -23.97 -9.21 -15.99
CA MET A 132 -23.66 -8.11 -15.07
C MET A 132 -22.23 -8.20 -14.52
N HIS A 133 -21.73 -9.40 -14.23
CA HIS A 133 -20.34 -9.58 -13.82
C HIS A 133 -19.37 -9.22 -14.94
N GLY A 134 -19.67 -9.57 -16.19
CA GLY A 134 -18.91 -9.16 -17.37
C GLY A 134 -18.85 -7.63 -17.50
N GLU A 135 -20.01 -6.96 -17.43
CA GLU A 135 -20.10 -5.50 -17.49
C GLU A 135 -19.33 -4.82 -16.35
N LEU A 136 -19.44 -5.35 -15.12
CA LEU A 136 -18.72 -4.83 -13.96
C LEU A 136 -17.21 -4.99 -14.10
N MET A 137 -16.76 -6.13 -14.65
CA MET A 137 -15.35 -6.41 -14.88
C MET A 137 -14.77 -5.48 -15.95
N GLU A 138 -15.50 -5.25 -17.05
CA GLU A 138 -15.10 -4.28 -18.07
C GLU A 138 -15.03 -2.84 -17.53
N PHE A 139 -16.02 -2.44 -16.74
CA PHE A 139 -16.04 -1.11 -16.11
C PHE A 139 -14.85 -0.92 -15.16
N ASN A 140 -14.59 -1.92 -14.31
CA ASN A 140 -13.47 -1.91 -13.39
C ASN A 140 -12.12 -1.84 -14.12
N GLU A 141 -11.95 -2.58 -15.21
CA GLU A 141 -10.73 -2.54 -16.02
C GLU A 141 -10.53 -1.15 -16.65
N ARG A 142 -11.58 -0.55 -17.21
CA ARG A 142 -11.53 0.82 -17.78
C ARG A 142 -11.19 1.85 -16.71
N LEU A 143 -11.74 1.72 -15.51
CA LEU A 143 -11.42 2.58 -14.38
C LEU A 143 -9.94 2.45 -13.98
N HIS A 144 -9.43 1.24 -13.80
CA HIS A 144 -8.02 1.03 -13.45
C HIS A 144 -7.07 1.57 -14.51
N ARG A 145 -7.34 1.33 -15.80
CA ARG A 145 -6.54 1.91 -16.89
C ARG A 145 -6.54 3.44 -16.84
N THR A 146 -7.70 4.06 -16.59
CA THR A 146 -7.82 5.52 -16.48
C THR A 146 -7.09 6.06 -15.25
N LEU A 147 -7.20 5.37 -14.12
CA LEU A 147 -6.52 5.71 -12.88
C LEU A 147 -4.99 5.70 -13.08
N ILE A 148 -4.45 4.60 -13.60
CA ILE A 148 -3.02 4.46 -13.87
C ILE A 148 -2.53 5.54 -14.84
N ALA A 149 -3.28 5.82 -15.91
CA ALA A 149 -2.93 6.88 -16.85
C ALA A 149 -2.89 8.27 -16.17
N LYS A 150 -3.83 8.54 -15.26
CA LYS A 150 -3.83 9.77 -14.47
C LYS A 150 -2.70 9.83 -13.45
N GLU A 151 -2.37 8.73 -12.79
CA GLU A 151 -1.24 8.66 -11.86
C GLU A 151 0.08 8.95 -12.59
N VAL A 152 0.30 8.34 -13.75
CA VAL A 152 1.47 8.61 -14.59
C VAL A 152 1.55 10.08 -14.99
N LEU A 153 0.44 10.68 -15.42
CA LEU A 153 0.39 12.10 -15.75
C LEU A 153 0.70 12.99 -14.55
N VAL A 154 0.15 12.68 -13.37
CA VAL A 154 0.42 13.43 -12.14
C VAL A 154 1.90 13.32 -11.76
N SER A 155 2.49 12.13 -11.83
CA SER A 155 3.92 11.93 -11.59
C SER A 155 4.78 12.72 -12.58
N GLN A 156 4.40 12.74 -13.87
CA GLN A 156 5.11 13.52 -14.89
C GLN A 156 5.02 15.03 -14.60
N MET A 157 3.81 15.55 -14.37
CA MET A 157 3.61 16.98 -14.06
C MET A 157 4.35 17.38 -12.80
N ARG A 158 4.42 16.49 -11.80
CA ARG A 158 5.20 16.72 -10.58
C ARG A 158 6.69 16.79 -10.88
N GLN A 159 7.22 15.89 -11.69
CA GLN A 159 8.63 15.93 -12.11
C GLN A 159 8.95 17.21 -12.88
N GLU A 160 8.10 17.60 -13.84
CA GLU A 160 8.25 18.86 -14.58
C GLU A 160 8.22 20.08 -13.64
N LEU A 161 7.36 20.07 -12.61
CA LEU A 161 7.33 21.12 -11.60
C LEU A 161 8.60 21.14 -10.74
N ILE A 162 9.14 19.98 -10.38
CA ILE A 162 10.41 19.84 -9.66
C ILE A 162 11.57 20.35 -10.52
N ASP A 163 11.61 20.01 -11.80
CA ASP A 163 12.67 20.45 -12.71
C ASP A 163 12.68 21.98 -12.88
N LEU A 164 11.49 22.59 -12.90
CA LEU A 164 11.33 24.04 -13.07
C LEU A 164 11.50 24.85 -11.77
N ARG A 165 11.08 24.30 -10.61
CA ARG A 165 11.03 25.04 -9.34
C ARG A 165 11.95 24.51 -8.24
N GLY A 166 12.56 23.34 -8.42
CA GLY A 166 13.23 22.59 -7.36
C GLY A 166 12.26 21.70 -6.57
N PRO A 167 12.76 20.95 -5.57
CA PRO A 167 11.97 19.97 -4.81
C PRO A 167 10.70 20.58 -4.21
N VAL A 168 9.56 19.89 -4.36
CA VAL A 168 8.27 20.35 -3.84
C VAL A 168 8.27 20.26 -2.31
N PRO A 169 7.85 21.31 -1.57
CA PRO A 169 7.70 21.26 -0.11
C PRO A 169 6.64 20.22 0.25
N GLY A 170 7.06 19.06 0.73
CA GLY A 170 6.19 17.92 1.00
C GLY A 170 6.88 16.56 0.82
N ASP A 171 7.99 16.51 0.09
CA ASP A 171 8.80 15.28 -0.05
C ASP A 171 9.76 15.02 1.12
N LEU A 172 9.99 16.02 1.99
CA LEU A 172 10.81 15.87 3.19
C LEU A 172 10.03 15.29 4.38
N SER A 173 8.69 15.30 4.33
CA SER A 173 7.84 14.84 5.43
C SER A 173 7.51 13.34 5.38
N GLN A 174 7.87 12.62 4.31
CA GLN A 174 7.62 11.17 4.22
C GLN A 174 8.75 10.32 4.81
N THR A 175 9.86 10.91 5.27
CA THR A 175 10.97 10.19 5.92
C THR A 175 11.06 10.42 7.42
N SER A 176 10.23 11.28 8.02
CA SER A 176 10.27 11.57 9.46
C SER A 176 8.92 11.29 10.11
N GLU A 177 8.85 10.16 10.82
CA GLU A 177 7.74 9.79 11.70
C GLU A 177 7.78 10.58 13.03
N ASP A 178 7.76 11.92 12.98
CA ASP A 178 7.58 12.73 14.18
C ASP A 178 6.31 13.60 14.05
N PRO A 179 5.21 13.24 14.77
CA PRO A 179 3.91 13.90 14.62
C PRO A 179 3.86 15.33 15.17
N SER A 180 4.91 15.81 15.87
CA SER A 180 4.86 17.07 16.62
C SER A 180 5.16 18.34 15.80
N LEU A 181 5.61 18.21 14.55
CA LEU A 181 5.94 19.35 13.67
C LEU A 181 4.94 19.58 12.54
N SER A 182 3.81 18.86 12.55
CA SER A 182 2.99 18.68 11.36
C SER A 182 2.01 19.82 11.01
N ASP A 183 1.85 20.86 11.84
CA ASP A 183 0.72 21.79 11.62
C ASP A 183 0.99 23.29 11.83
N PHE A 184 2.20 23.73 12.21
CA PHE A 184 2.41 25.17 12.50
C PHE A 184 3.07 26.00 11.39
N GLU A 185 3.75 25.42 10.40
CA GLU A 185 4.59 26.22 9.48
C GLU A 185 4.29 26.12 7.99
N ILE A 186 3.16 25.54 7.57
CA ILE A 186 2.89 25.37 6.12
C ILE A 186 2.06 26.54 5.55
N SER A 187 1.34 27.29 6.40
CA SER A 187 0.39 28.33 5.97
C SER A 187 1.01 29.67 5.54
N HIS A 188 2.31 29.90 5.78
CA HIS A 188 2.94 31.21 5.51
C HIS A 188 4.11 31.19 4.53
N CYS A 189 4.53 30.03 4.01
CA CYS A 189 5.65 29.96 3.09
C CYS A 189 5.18 30.02 1.62
N ALA A 190 4.75 31.19 1.17
CA ALA A 190 4.79 31.52 -0.24
C ALA A 190 6.27 31.73 -0.64
N LEU A 191 7.02 30.64 -0.81
CA LEU A 191 8.40 30.66 -1.31
C LEU A 191 8.36 31.09 -2.79
N ILE A 192 8.72 32.35 -3.05
CA ILE A 192 8.87 32.87 -4.40
C ILE A 192 10.29 32.56 -4.87
N ASN A 193 10.43 31.57 -5.75
CA ASN A 193 11.71 31.30 -6.43
C ASN A 193 11.87 32.26 -7.61
N VAL A 194 12.77 33.24 -7.48
CA VAL A 194 13.12 34.16 -8.57
C VAL A 194 14.43 33.68 -9.20
N TRP A 195 14.35 33.24 -10.46
CA TRP A 195 15.55 33.04 -11.28
C TRP A 195 16.02 34.39 -11.82
N ILE A 196 17.08 34.93 -11.25
CA ILE A 196 17.76 36.12 -11.80
C ILE A 196 18.96 35.60 -12.59
N PRO A 197 18.95 35.66 -13.93
CA PRO A 197 20.12 35.30 -14.70
C PRO A 197 21.24 36.29 -14.37
N SER A 198 22.37 35.75 -13.91
CA SER A 198 23.66 36.41 -13.75
C SER A 198 23.76 37.57 -12.75
N VAL A 199 24.21 37.27 -11.53
CA VAL A 199 24.99 38.25 -10.74
C VAL A 199 26.46 37.96 -10.96
N PHE A 200 27.06 38.59 -11.96
CA PHE A 200 28.52 38.57 -12.12
C PHE A 200 29.15 39.46 -11.05
N LEU A 201 29.45 38.91 -9.87
CA LEU A 201 30.40 39.56 -8.97
C LEU A 201 31.79 39.47 -9.63
N ARG A 202 32.24 40.57 -10.22
CA ARG A 202 33.57 40.70 -10.82
C ARG A 202 34.63 40.60 -9.71
N GLY A 203 35.04 39.37 -9.39
CA GLY A 203 36.23 39.09 -8.59
C GLY A 203 37.50 39.48 -9.34
N LYS A 204 38.55 39.83 -8.59
CA LYS A 204 39.84 40.34 -9.13
C LYS A 204 40.71 39.29 -9.85
N SER A 205 40.24 38.06 -10.08
CA SER A 205 40.96 37.07 -10.90
C SER A 205 40.15 36.69 -12.14
N ALA A 206 40.86 36.54 -13.26
CA ALA A 206 40.27 36.11 -14.51
C ALA A 206 39.83 34.64 -14.39
N ASN A 207 38.54 34.38 -14.64
CA ASN A 207 37.90 33.06 -14.73
C ASN A 207 37.58 32.32 -13.43
N ALA A 208 36.71 32.88 -12.60
CA ALA A 208 35.85 32.06 -11.75
C ALA A 208 34.41 32.59 -11.79
N PHE A 209 33.53 31.89 -12.50
CA PHE A 209 32.09 32.13 -12.44
C PHE A 209 31.54 31.33 -11.25
N HIS A 210 31.07 32.01 -10.22
CA HIS A 210 30.40 31.39 -9.08
C HIS A 210 28.89 31.57 -9.23
N VAL A 211 28.14 30.46 -9.26
CA VAL A 211 26.68 30.48 -9.25
C VAL A 211 26.23 30.33 -7.81
N TYR A 212 25.55 31.34 -7.28
CA TYR A 212 24.97 31.30 -5.93
C TYR A 212 23.46 31.16 -6.03
N GLN A 213 22.90 30.17 -5.33
CA GLN A 213 21.47 30.07 -5.08
C GLN A 213 21.16 30.87 -3.81
N LEU A 214 20.43 31.98 -3.97
CA LEU A 214 19.98 32.80 -2.83
C LEU A 214 18.60 32.32 -2.39
N ILE A 215 18.49 31.87 -1.14
CA ILE A 215 17.22 31.56 -0.51
C ILE A 215 16.85 32.77 0.35
N LEU A 216 15.81 33.51 -0.06
CA LEU A 216 15.28 34.65 0.68
C LEU A 216 14.15 34.16 1.59
N GLN A 217 14.36 34.25 2.90
CA GLN A 217 13.31 34.07 3.89
C GLN A 217 12.71 35.44 4.21
N PRO A 218 11.41 35.70 3.98
CA PRO A 218 10.79 36.93 4.42
C PRO A 218 10.78 36.94 5.97
N HIS A 219 11.56 37.84 6.57
CA HIS A 219 11.53 38.07 8.00
C HIS A 219 10.33 38.98 8.33
N SER A 220 9.30 38.44 8.99
CA SER A 220 8.19 39.23 9.52
C SER A 220 8.62 39.89 10.83
N GLU A 221 9.23 41.07 10.75
CA GLU A 221 9.39 41.95 11.91
C GLU A 221 8.04 42.58 12.25
N THR A 222 7.32 42.01 13.20
CA THR A 222 6.22 42.69 13.87
C THR A 222 6.80 43.61 14.93
N TYR A 223 6.86 44.92 14.65
CA TYR A 223 7.19 45.93 15.65
C TYR A 223 6.13 45.94 16.76
N HIS A 224 6.48 45.43 17.95
CA HIS A 224 5.74 45.75 19.16
C HIS A 224 6.30 47.05 19.74
N THR A 225 5.61 48.16 19.50
CA THR A 225 5.77 49.39 20.29
C THR A 225 5.19 49.15 21.68
N SER A 226 6.06 48.95 22.69
CA SER A 226 5.68 49.07 24.09
C SER A 226 5.45 50.55 24.42
N THR A 227 4.25 50.88 24.91
CA THR A 227 3.95 52.11 25.65
C THR A 227 4.07 51.81 27.14
#